data_AF-A0A543BCQ3-F1
#
_entry.id   AF-A0A543BCQ3-F1
#
_cell.length_a   1.000
_cell.length_b   1.000
_cell.length_c   1.000
_cell.angle_alpha   90.00
_cell.angle_beta   90.00
_cell.angle_gamma   90.00
#
_symmetry.space_group_name_H-M   'P 1'
#
loop_
_entity.id
_entity.type
_entity.pdbx_description
1 polymer ?
#
loop_
_entity_poly.entity_id
_entity_poly.type
_entity_poly.pdbx_seq_one_letter_code
_entity_poly.pdbx_strand_id
1 'polypeptide(L)'
;MGRTADAIAEGVAIATAAARLAVKNHILVGTIAENGVFDTDKYIDDAREALRAMAEESEEAAANVTALRKRARGRHSDPSGTHDYRDRDVRNLRRRAKQSSGVAAKLRDMMQDRDRLRVIVEEAREAAWADVRHNLDRRLRVEGMRPDHDPDYDRMREARMQALRLVDLQALSSQQRAKAKRKKKQKADAEAE
;
A
#
# COMPACT_ATOMS: atom_id res chain seq x y z
N MET A 1 8.36 27.94 -13.62
CA MET A 1 8.91 26.84 -12.77
C MET A 1 9.47 25.77 -13.70
N GLY A 2 10.60 25.15 -13.39
CA GLY A 2 11.29 24.24 -14.33
C GLY A 2 10.84 22.79 -14.20
N ARG A 3 10.78 22.03 -15.30
CA ARG A 3 10.34 20.61 -15.36
C ARG A 3 10.92 19.68 -14.28
N THR A 4 12.11 19.98 -13.75
CA THR A 4 12.71 19.17 -12.67
C THR A 4 12.12 19.47 -11.30
N ALA A 5 11.70 20.70 -11.03
CA ALA A 5 11.04 21.07 -9.78
C ALA A 5 9.65 20.44 -9.72
N ASP A 6 8.91 20.47 -10.82
CA ASP A 6 7.58 19.85 -10.92
C ASP A 6 7.66 18.33 -10.68
N ALA A 7 8.63 17.66 -11.30
CA ALA A 7 8.86 16.23 -11.10
C ALA A 7 9.30 15.86 -9.67
N ILE A 8 10.01 16.76 -8.97
CA ILE A 8 10.33 16.58 -7.54
C ILE A 8 9.07 16.75 -6.70
N ALA A 9 8.26 17.78 -6.97
CA ALA A 9 7.01 18.01 -6.24
C ALA A 9 6.04 16.83 -6.39
N GLU A 10 5.91 16.28 -7.60
CA GLU A 10 5.14 15.07 -7.87
C GLU A 10 5.68 13.87 -7.09
N GLY A 11 7.01 13.65 -7.12
CA GLY A 11 7.63 12.56 -6.37
C GLY A 11 7.43 12.68 -4.86
N VAL A 12 7.50 13.91 -4.31
CA VAL A 12 7.19 14.18 -2.89
C VAL A 12 5.72 13.89 -2.58
N ALA A 13 4.79 14.26 -3.46
CA ALA A 13 3.37 13.98 -3.27
C ALA A 13 3.10 12.46 -3.23
N ILE A 14 3.70 11.69 -4.13
CA ILE A 14 3.59 10.22 -4.16
C ILE A 14 4.16 9.60 -2.88
N ALA A 15 5.38 10.00 -2.50
CA ALA A 15 6.03 9.48 -1.29
C ALA A 15 5.24 9.83 -0.02
N THR A 16 4.68 11.04 0.06
CA THR A 16 3.86 11.46 1.20
C THR A 16 2.54 10.68 1.27
N ALA A 17 1.93 10.38 0.12
CA ALA A 17 0.75 9.51 0.07
C ALA A 17 1.07 8.08 0.53
N ALA A 18 2.23 7.54 0.14
CA ALA A 18 2.70 6.23 0.60
C ALA A 18 2.98 6.22 2.11
N ALA A 19 3.64 7.25 2.64
CA ALA A 19 3.86 7.40 4.08
C ALA A 19 2.53 7.48 4.86
N ARG A 20 1.56 8.26 4.36
CA ARG A 20 0.21 8.36 4.94
C ARG A 20 -0.49 7.01 4.98
N LEU A 21 -0.36 6.20 3.92
CA LEU A 21 -0.91 4.85 3.88
C LEU A 21 -0.25 3.94 4.94
N ALA A 22 1.06 4.03 5.14
CA ALA A 22 1.76 3.28 6.18
C ALA A 22 1.27 3.68 7.58
N VAL A 23 1.17 4.98 7.86
CA VAL A 23 0.64 5.50 9.15
C VAL A 23 -0.81 5.08 9.36
N LYS A 24 -1.65 5.14 8.32
CA LYS A 24 -3.04 4.65 8.38
C LYS A 24 -3.11 3.20 8.86
N ASN A 25 -2.26 2.34 8.29
CA ASN A 25 -2.22 0.93 8.68
C ASN A 25 -1.76 0.74 10.13
N HIS A 26 -0.76 1.52 10.58
CA HIS A 26 -0.33 1.53 11.98
C HIS A 26 -1.45 1.98 12.94
N ILE A 27 -2.22 3.01 12.57
CA ILE A 27 -3.38 3.46 13.36
C ILE A 27 -4.42 2.34 13.46
N LEU A 28 -4.77 1.70 12.34
CA LEU A 28 -5.76 0.62 12.33
C LEU A 28 -5.34 -0.56 13.20
N VAL A 29 -4.08 -1.00 13.10
CA VAL A 29 -3.56 -2.09 13.92
C VAL A 29 -3.54 -1.70 15.39
N GLY A 30 -2.94 -0.55 15.74
CA GLY A 30 -2.80 -0.13 17.13
C GLY A 30 -4.11 0.20 17.84
N THR A 31 -5.13 0.66 17.12
CA THR A 31 -6.43 1.01 17.74
C THR A 31 -7.41 -0.15 17.75
N ILE A 32 -7.50 -0.94 16.68
CA ILE A 32 -8.54 -1.97 16.53
C ILE A 32 -8.04 -3.35 16.90
N ALA A 33 -6.84 -3.73 16.46
CA ALA A 33 -6.31 -5.06 16.76
C ALA A 33 -5.81 -5.16 18.21
N GLU A 34 -5.26 -4.06 18.75
CA GLU A 34 -4.62 -4.02 20.06
C GLU A 34 -5.46 -3.33 21.16
N ASN A 35 -6.68 -2.88 20.83
CA ASN A 35 -7.55 -2.07 21.72
C ASN A 35 -6.88 -0.79 22.27
N GLY A 36 -5.94 -0.20 21.54
CA GLY A 36 -5.26 1.02 21.94
C GLY A 36 -6.11 2.28 21.76
N VAL A 37 -5.80 3.32 22.55
CA VAL A 37 -6.36 4.66 22.36
C VAL A 37 -5.51 5.43 21.34
N PHE A 38 -6.16 6.19 20.46
CA PHE A 38 -5.44 7.05 19.51
C PHE A 38 -4.72 8.18 20.25
N ASP A 39 -3.40 8.27 20.06
CA ASP A 39 -2.54 9.32 20.57
C ASP A 39 -1.78 9.94 19.40
N THR A 40 -2.05 11.22 19.11
CA THR A 40 -1.44 11.94 17.99
C THR A 40 0.09 11.97 18.12
N ASP A 41 0.63 12.15 19.32
CA ASP A 41 2.08 12.30 19.50
C ASP A 41 2.82 10.99 19.23
N LYS A 42 2.24 9.85 19.63
CA LYS A 42 2.75 8.52 19.26
C LYS A 42 2.82 8.35 17.74
N TYR A 43 1.76 8.72 17.03
CA TYR A 43 1.70 8.55 15.57
C TYR A 43 2.51 9.58 14.79
N ILE A 44 2.92 10.71 15.40
CA ILE A 44 3.89 11.64 14.81
C ILE A 44 5.24 10.96 14.62
N ASP A 45 5.69 10.14 15.57
CA ASP A 45 6.93 9.39 15.43
C ASP A 45 6.81 8.30 14.35
N ASP A 46 5.67 7.61 14.26
CA ASP A 46 5.38 6.68 13.16
C ASP A 46 5.39 7.39 11.79
N ALA A 47 4.83 8.60 11.70
CA ALA A 47 4.87 9.40 10.47
C ALA A 47 6.30 9.82 10.11
N ARG A 48 7.12 10.16 11.11
CA ARG A 48 8.54 10.47 10.90
C ARG A 48 9.30 9.25 10.39
N GLU A 49 9.02 8.06 10.93
CA GLU A 49 9.62 6.81 10.47
C GLU A 49 9.19 6.47 9.04
N ALA A 50 7.90 6.59 8.74
CA ALA A 50 7.38 6.34 7.39
C ALA A 50 8.01 7.27 6.36
N LEU A 51 8.13 8.57 6.65
CA LEU A 51 8.83 9.51 5.77
C LEU A 51 10.33 9.21 5.66
N ARG A 52 10.97 8.74 6.74
CA ARG A 52 12.38 8.31 6.71
C ARG A 52 12.58 7.17 5.72
N ALA A 53 11.75 6.14 5.80
CA ALA A 53 11.82 5.00 4.89
C ALA A 53 11.67 5.43 3.43
N MET A 54 10.71 6.32 3.13
CA MET A 54 10.51 6.87 1.78
C MET A 54 11.69 7.72 1.30
N ALA A 55 12.34 8.46 2.21
CA ALA A 55 13.54 9.24 1.91
C ALA A 55 14.73 8.33 1.59
N GLU A 56 14.94 7.28 2.39
CA GLU A 56 16.02 6.29 2.20
C GLU A 56 15.85 5.52 0.88
N GLU A 57 14.63 5.10 0.56
CA GLU A 57 14.33 4.47 -0.74
C GLU A 57 14.63 5.43 -1.91
N SER A 58 14.30 6.71 -1.76
CA SER A 58 14.60 7.73 -2.76
C SER A 58 16.10 8.00 -2.90
N GLU A 59 16.86 7.95 -1.81
CA GLU A 59 18.33 8.05 -1.79
C GLU A 59 18.96 6.84 -2.51
N GLU A 60 18.47 5.63 -2.23
CA GLU A 60 18.93 4.41 -2.89
C GLU A 60 18.62 4.44 -4.39
N ALA A 61 17.42 4.87 -4.78
CA ALA A 61 17.06 5.05 -6.18
C ALA A 61 18.00 6.05 -6.88
N ALA A 62 18.35 7.16 -6.23
CA ALA A 62 19.30 8.13 -6.76
C ALA A 62 20.71 7.54 -6.93
N ALA A 63 21.17 6.74 -5.97
CA ALA A 63 22.45 6.04 -6.02
C ALA A 63 22.50 5.01 -7.16
N ASN A 64 21.45 4.19 -7.29
CA ASN A 64 21.30 3.18 -8.32
C ASN A 64 21.32 3.80 -9.72
N VAL A 65 20.54 4.86 -9.94
CA VAL A 65 20.53 5.61 -11.21
C VAL A 65 21.88 6.27 -11.50
N THR A 66 22.58 6.75 -10.47
CA THR A 66 23.92 7.32 -10.63
C THR A 66 24.95 6.27 -11.04
N ALA A 67 24.88 5.05 -10.47
CA ALA A 67 25.72 3.93 -10.89
C ALA A 67 25.44 3.50 -12.33
N LEU A 68 24.16 3.44 -12.74
CA LEU A 68 23.77 3.19 -14.13
C LEU A 68 24.31 4.27 -15.07
N ARG A 69 24.24 5.55 -14.68
CA ARG A 69 24.79 6.66 -15.46
C ARG A 69 26.30 6.51 -15.67
N LYS A 70 27.04 6.15 -14.62
CA LYS A 70 28.49 5.93 -14.70
C LYS A 70 28.84 4.79 -15.67
N ARG A 71 28.07 3.69 -15.64
CA ARG A 71 28.23 2.55 -16.55
C ARG A 71 27.86 2.87 -18.00
N ALA A 72 26.84 3.70 -18.22
CA ALA A 72 26.38 4.06 -19.55
C ALA A 72 27.32 5.03 -20.29
N ARG A 73 28.04 5.87 -19.55
CA ARG A 73 28.94 6.90 -20.10
C ARG A 73 30.03 6.28 -20.98
N GLY A 74 30.22 6.82 -22.18
CA GLY A 74 31.23 6.35 -23.14
C GLY A 74 30.87 5.03 -23.85
N ARG A 75 29.69 4.45 -23.60
CA ARG A 75 29.19 3.29 -24.34
C ARG A 75 28.38 3.76 -25.54
N HIS A 76 29.04 3.80 -26.70
CA HIS A 76 28.46 4.24 -27.97
C HIS A 76 27.85 3.10 -28.81
N SER A 77 27.96 1.84 -28.36
CA SER A 77 27.39 0.68 -29.06
C SER A 77 25.88 0.56 -28.85
N ASP A 78 25.22 -0.24 -29.70
CA ASP A 78 23.79 -0.49 -29.63
C ASP A 78 23.36 -1.24 -28.35
N PRO A 79 22.18 -0.96 -27.78
CA PRO A 79 21.66 -1.68 -26.61
C PRO A 79 21.34 -3.15 -26.91
N SER A 80 21.69 -4.04 -25.98
CA SER A 80 21.37 -5.47 -26.06
C SER A 80 20.12 -5.86 -25.25
N GLY A 81 19.47 -4.90 -24.55
CA GLY A 81 18.27 -5.17 -23.75
C GLY A 81 17.69 -3.94 -23.05
N THR A 82 16.54 -4.10 -22.38
CA THR A 82 15.71 -3.01 -21.81
C THR A 82 16.43 -2.14 -20.78
N HIS A 83 17.37 -2.70 -20.01
CA HIS A 83 18.14 -1.98 -19.00
C HIS A 83 19.62 -1.79 -19.37
N ASP A 84 19.96 -1.97 -20.65
CA ASP A 84 21.30 -1.73 -21.16
C ASP A 84 21.46 -0.27 -21.62
N TYR A 85 21.51 0.63 -20.63
CA TYR A 85 21.64 2.06 -20.87
C TYR A 85 22.97 2.42 -21.56
N ARG A 86 22.90 3.38 -22.48
CA ARG A 86 24.02 3.85 -23.33
C ARG A 86 24.34 5.31 -23.11
N ASP A 87 25.37 5.81 -23.78
CA ASP A 87 25.84 7.19 -23.61
C ASP A 87 24.74 8.23 -23.87
N ARG A 88 23.85 7.96 -24.85
CA ARG A 88 22.66 8.79 -25.15
C ARG A 88 21.70 8.95 -23.97
N ASP A 89 21.66 7.99 -23.03
CA ASP A 89 20.76 7.99 -21.88
C ASP A 89 21.31 8.77 -20.68
N VAL A 90 22.61 9.11 -20.69
CA VAL A 90 23.32 9.76 -19.56
C VAL A 90 22.62 11.03 -19.09
N ARG A 91 22.10 11.84 -20.01
CA ARG A 91 21.36 13.08 -19.68
C ARG A 91 20.05 12.79 -18.96
N ASN A 92 19.33 11.76 -19.37
CA ASN A 92 18.07 11.34 -18.73
C ASN A 92 18.36 10.77 -17.34
N LEU A 93 19.32 9.83 -17.24
CA LEU A 93 19.74 9.25 -15.96
C LEU A 93 20.21 10.32 -14.97
N ARG A 94 20.95 11.34 -15.43
CA ARG A 94 21.33 12.48 -14.58
C ARG A 94 20.12 13.22 -14.03
N ARG A 95 19.08 13.44 -14.85
CA ARG A 95 17.85 14.11 -14.43
C ARG A 95 17.09 13.28 -13.40
N ARG A 96 16.94 11.98 -13.64
CA ARG A 96 16.29 11.03 -12.74
C ARG A 96 17.00 10.95 -11.38
N ALA A 97 18.33 10.85 -11.37
CA ALA A 97 19.09 10.89 -10.12
C ALA A 97 18.88 12.19 -9.34
N LYS A 98 18.84 13.34 -10.03
CA LYS A 98 18.57 14.64 -9.39
C LYS A 98 17.13 14.71 -8.84
N GLN A 99 16.17 14.13 -9.54
CA GLN A 99 14.78 14.06 -9.07
C GLN A 99 14.69 13.25 -7.78
N SER A 100 15.17 12.00 -7.77
CA SER A 100 15.13 11.14 -6.59
C SER A 100 15.87 11.74 -5.39
N SER A 101 17.06 12.32 -5.62
CA SER A 101 17.79 13.03 -4.56
C SER A 101 17.05 14.27 -4.06
N GLY A 102 16.36 15.01 -4.94
CA GLY A 102 15.54 16.16 -4.56
C GLY A 102 14.30 15.78 -3.76
N VAL A 103 13.67 14.64 -4.09
CA VAL A 103 12.55 14.08 -3.32
C VAL A 103 13.03 13.70 -1.93
N ALA A 104 14.13 12.94 -1.81
CA ALA A 104 14.71 12.56 -0.52
C ALA A 104 14.98 13.77 0.37
N ALA A 105 15.66 14.79 -0.15
CA ALA A 105 15.96 16.00 0.62
C ALA A 105 14.68 16.69 1.14
N LYS A 106 13.64 16.78 0.31
CA LYS A 106 12.35 17.36 0.73
C LYS A 106 11.64 16.54 1.79
N LEU A 107 11.70 15.21 1.72
CA LEU A 107 11.14 14.33 2.75
C LEU A 107 11.91 14.49 4.07
N ARG A 108 13.24 14.58 4.03
CA ARG A 108 14.08 14.85 5.21
C ARG A 108 13.75 16.21 5.84
N ASP A 109 13.53 17.25 5.04
CA ASP A 109 13.08 18.56 5.54
C ASP A 109 11.72 18.44 6.23
N MET A 110 10.76 17.71 5.63
CA MET A 110 9.42 17.49 6.19
C MET A 110 9.45 16.75 7.53
N MET A 111 10.39 15.83 7.72
CA MET A 111 10.55 15.09 8.99
C MET A 111 10.91 16.00 10.18
N GLN A 112 11.46 17.19 9.92
CA GLN A 112 11.80 18.17 10.95
C GLN A 112 10.63 19.11 11.28
N ASP A 113 9.61 19.15 10.42
CA ASP A 113 8.44 20.01 10.56
C ASP A 113 7.31 19.25 11.25
N ARG A 114 7.18 19.47 12.57
CA ARG A 114 6.16 18.80 13.39
C ARG A 114 4.74 19.11 12.93
N ASP A 115 4.47 20.31 12.42
CA ASP A 115 3.14 20.68 11.94
C ASP A 115 2.77 19.89 10.69
N ARG A 116 3.72 19.70 9.77
CA ARG A 116 3.51 18.80 8.61
C ARG A 116 3.30 17.36 9.01
N LEU A 117 4.07 16.86 9.98
CA LEU A 117 3.88 15.50 10.50
C LEU A 117 2.47 15.33 11.09
N ARG A 118 2.00 16.33 11.85
CA ARG A 118 0.63 16.31 12.40
C ARG A 118 -0.42 16.27 11.29
N VAL A 119 -0.25 17.03 10.22
CA VAL A 119 -1.17 16.97 9.07
C VAL A 119 -1.23 15.57 8.48
N ILE A 120 -0.08 14.91 8.26
CA ILE A 120 -0.04 13.54 7.74
C ILE A 120 -0.77 12.56 8.66
N VAL A 121 -0.59 12.70 9.98
CA VAL A 121 -1.24 11.86 10.99
C VAL A 121 -2.75 12.05 11.00
N GLU A 122 -3.25 13.29 10.97
CA GLU A 122 -4.70 13.54 10.95
C GLU A 122 -5.33 13.06 9.64
N GLU A 123 -4.68 13.29 8.49
CA GLU A 123 -5.16 12.75 7.21
C GLU A 123 -5.16 11.21 7.19
N ALA A 124 -4.15 10.58 7.79
CA ALA A 124 -4.09 9.12 7.94
C ALA A 124 -5.19 8.60 8.87
N ARG A 125 -5.48 9.32 9.96
CA ARG A 125 -6.56 9.00 10.90
C ARG A 125 -7.93 9.09 10.24
N GLU A 126 -8.20 10.17 9.51
CA GLU A 126 -9.45 10.32 8.76
C GLU A 126 -9.63 9.19 7.75
N ALA A 127 -8.58 8.84 7.00
CA ALA A 127 -8.60 7.73 6.06
C ALA A 127 -8.84 6.37 6.77
N ALA A 128 -8.20 6.13 7.91
CA ALA A 128 -8.42 4.92 8.71
C ALA A 128 -9.88 4.81 9.15
N TRP A 129 -10.45 5.91 9.65
CA TRP A 129 -11.85 5.91 10.11
C TRP A 129 -12.85 5.74 8.97
N ALA A 130 -12.55 6.32 7.80
CA ALA A 130 -13.35 6.10 6.60
C ALA A 130 -13.37 4.61 6.19
N ASP A 131 -12.23 3.92 6.25
CA ASP A 131 -12.13 2.49 5.95
C ASP A 131 -12.93 1.65 6.95
N VAL A 132 -12.83 1.94 8.24
CA VAL A 132 -13.58 1.25 9.30
C VAL A 132 -15.08 1.45 9.11
N ARG A 133 -15.52 2.69 8.89
CA ARG A 133 -16.92 3.02 8.64
C ARG A 133 -17.43 2.29 7.40
N HIS A 134 -16.66 2.30 6.32
CA HIS A 134 -17.05 1.62 5.09
C HIS A 134 -17.16 0.10 5.29
N ASN A 135 -16.23 -0.50 6.03
CA ASN A 135 -16.28 -1.92 6.36
C ASN A 135 -17.49 -2.25 7.24
N LEU A 136 -17.77 -1.42 8.25
CA LEU A 136 -18.90 -1.59 9.14
C LEU A 136 -20.23 -1.44 8.41
N ASP A 137 -20.41 -0.39 7.59
CA ASP A 137 -21.61 -0.19 6.77
C ASP A 137 -21.82 -1.39 5.83
N ARG A 138 -20.75 -1.86 5.17
CA ARG A 138 -20.83 -3.06 4.32
C ARG A 138 -21.24 -4.31 5.10
N ARG A 139 -20.68 -4.54 6.29
CA ARG A 139 -21.05 -5.68 7.14
C ARG A 139 -22.47 -5.57 7.65
N LEU A 140 -22.89 -4.40 8.13
CA LEU A 140 -24.27 -4.16 8.59
C LEU A 140 -25.28 -4.35 7.46
N ARG A 141 -24.96 -3.93 6.22
CA ARG A 141 -25.82 -4.18 5.05
C ARG A 141 -25.88 -5.64 4.64
N VAL A 142 -24.87 -6.45 4.92
CA VAL A 142 -24.82 -7.87 4.51
C VAL A 142 -25.34 -8.78 5.61
N GLU A 143 -24.88 -8.60 6.85
CA GLU A 143 -25.24 -9.40 8.03
C GLU A 143 -26.50 -8.89 8.72
N GLY A 144 -26.77 -7.59 8.66
CA GLY A 144 -27.94 -6.94 9.25
C GLY A 144 -29.14 -6.81 8.30
N MET A 145 -29.06 -7.33 7.07
CA MET A 145 -30.20 -7.38 6.15
C MET A 145 -31.21 -8.39 6.66
N ARG A 146 -32.08 -7.93 7.55
CA ARG A 146 -33.22 -8.72 7.98
C ARG A 146 -34.25 -8.78 6.84
N PRO A 147 -35.05 -9.85 6.74
CA PRO A 147 -36.10 -10.00 5.73
C PRO A 147 -37.01 -8.78 5.59
N ASP A 148 -37.30 -8.10 6.70
CA ASP A 148 -38.17 -6.92 6.80
C ASP A 148 -37.53 -5.62 6.28
N HIS A 149 -36.23 -5.58 6.03
CA HIS A 149 -35.52 -4.41 5.51
C HIS A 149 -35.32 -4.43 3.99
N ASP A 150 -35.76 -5.50 3.32
CA ASP A 150 -35.67 -5.65 1.86
C ASP A 150 -37.10 -5.73 1.26
N PRO A 151 -37.57 -4.67 0.57
CA PRO A 151 -38.93 -4.63 0.01
C PRO A 151 -39.23 -5.75 -0.98
N ASP A 152 -38.20 -6.31 -1.62
CA ASP A 152 -38.31 -7.41 -2.57
C ASP A 152 -37.86 -8.75 -1.96
N TYR A 153 -37.65 -8.83 -0.63
CA TYR A 153 -37.18 -10.04 0.04
C TYR A 153 -38.04 -11.23 -0.32
N ASP A 154 -39.35 -11.16 -0.10
CA ASP A 154 -40.28 -12.27 -0.31
C ASP A 154 -40.32 -12.70 -1.77
N ARG A 155 -40.21 -11.74 -2.70
CA ARG A 155 -40.17 -12.01 -4.15
C ARG A 155 -38.88 -12.70 -4.57
N MET A 156 -37.75 -12.30 -3.99
CA MET A 156 -36.43 -12.81 -4.35
C MET A 156 -35.98 -13.99 -3.50
N ARG A 157 -36.70 -14.31 -2.42
CA ARG A 157 -36.30 -15.31 -1.43
C ARG A 157 -36.07 -16.67 -2.07
N GLU A 158 -36.98 -17.13 -2.93
CA GLU A 158 -36.87 -18.44 -3.57
C GLU A 158 -35.62 -18.52 -4.45
N ALA A 159 -35.36 -17.51 -5.28
CA ALA A 159 -34.16 -17.42 -6.10
C ALA A 159 -32.88 -17.37 -5.25
N ARG A 160 -32.88 -16.61 -4.13
CA ARG A 160 -31.75 -16.57 -3.19
C ARG A 160 -31.50 -17.92 -2.52
N MET A 161 -32.54 -18.62 -2.09
CA MET A 161 -32.42 -19.95 -1.48
C MET A 161 -31.92 -21.00 -2.48
N GLN A 162 -32.33 -20.90 -3.76
CA GLN A 162 -31.77 -21.73 -4.82
C GLN A 162 -30.30 -21.43 -5.07
N ALA A 163 -29.91 -20.14 -5.15
CA ALA A 163 -28.51 -19.73 -5.33
C ALA A 163 -27.63 -20.20 -4.16
N LEU A 164 -28.09 -20.04 -2.92
CA LEU A 164 -27.40 -20.52 -1.72
C LEU A 164 -27.13 -22.03 -1.82
N ARG A 165 -28.12 -22.82 -2.23
CA ARG A 165 -28.01 -24.28 -2.31
C ARG A 165 -27.10 -24.75 -3.45
N LEU A 166 -27.24 -24.13 -4.62
CA LEU A 166 -26.59 -24.59 -5.85
C LEU A 166 -25.18 -24.02 -6.04
N VAL A 167 -24.92 -22.82 -5.52
CA VAL A 167 -23.64 -22.12 -5.70
C VAL A 167 -22.86 -22.09 -4.40
N ASP A 168 -23.41 -21.45 -3.36
CA ASP A 168 -22.62 -21.13 -2.16
C ASP A 168 -22.28 -22.37 -1.32
N LEU A 169 -23.25 -23.26 -1.07
CA LEU A 169 -23.01 -24.50 -0.32
C LEU A 169 -22.10 -25.46 -1.10
N GLN A 170 -22.18 -25.48 -2.43
CA GLN A 170 -21.28 -26.27 -3.27
C GLN A 170 -19.85 -25.73 -3.20
N ALA A 171 -19.67 -24.41 -3.30
CA ALA A 171 -18.38 -23.74 -3.15
C ALA A 171 -17.78 -23.98 -1.76
N LEU A 172 -18.57 -23.86 -0.70
CA LEU A 172 -18.14 -24.11 0.67
C LEU A 172 -17.71 -25.57 0.87
N SER A 173 -18.48 -26.53 0.37
CA SER A 173 -18.12 -27.96 0.46
C SER A 173 -16.80 -28.27 -0.24
N SER A 174 -16.55 -27.63 -1.39
CA SER A 174 -15.31 -27.76 -2.15
C SER A 174 -14.12 -27.17 -1.40
N GLN A 175 -14.29 -25.99 -0.80
CA GLN A 175 -13.27 -25.36 0.05
C GLN A 175 -12.93 -26.22 1.28
N GLN A 176 -13.94 -26.79 1.95
CA GLN A 176 -13.72 -27.68 3.10
C GLN A 176 -12.94 -28.95 2.71
N ARG A 177 -13.28 -29.58 1.58
CA ARG A 177 -12.53 -30.72 1.04
C ARG A 177 -11.08 -30.36 0.73
N ALA A 178 -10.84 -29.20 0.10
CA ALA A 178 -9.50 -28.72 -0.20
C ALA A 178 -8.67 -28.46 1.07
N LYS A 179 -9.28 -27.85 2.10
CA LYS A 179 -8.64 -27.61 3.40
C LYS A 179 -8.29 -28.92 4.11
N ALA A 180 -9.20 -29.90 4.10
CA ALA A 180 -8.94 -31.22 4.67
C ALA A 180 -7.79 -31.96 3.95
N LYS A 181 -7.73 -31.88 2.62
CA LYS A 181 -6.64 -32.46 1.81
C LYS A 181 -5.29 -31.81 2.13
N ARG A 182 -5.23 -30.48 2.26
CA ARG A 182 -4.02 -29.75 2.68
C ARG A 182 -3.56 -30.17 4.07
N LYS A 183 -4.48 -30.28 5.03
CA LYS A 183 -4.16 -30.71 6.40
C LYS A 183 -3.64 -32.15 6.46
N LYS A 184 -4.21 -33.07 5.67
CA LYS A 184 -3.70 -34.44 5.53
C LYS A 184 -2.29 -34.47 4.91
N LYS A 185 -2.04 -33.67 3.88
CA LYS A 185 -0.72 -33.57 3.25
C LYS A 185 0.32 -33.04 4.23
N GLN A 186 0.03 -31.95 4.94
CA GLN A 186 0.92 -31.40 5.97
C GLN A 186 1.23 -32.39 7.08
N LYS A 187 0.25 -33.21 7.49
CA LYS A 187 0.46 -34.25 8.51
C LYS A 187 1.35 -35.38 7.99
N ALA A 188 1.16 -35.82 6.74
CA ALA A 188 2.00 -36.84 6.11
C ALA A 188 3.44 -36.34 5.89
N ASP A 189 3.61 -35.07 5.49
CA ASP A 189 4.92 -34.46 5.31
C ASP A 189 5.66 -34.32 6.65
N ALA A 190 4.95 -34.07 7.76
CA ALA A 190 5.52 -33.98 9.11
C ALA A 190 5.77 -35.34 9.81
N GLU A 191 5.16 -36.43 9.34
CA GLU A 191 5.42 -37.81 9.81
C GLU A 191 6.56 -38.49 9.01
N ALA A 192 7.02 -37.86 7.92
CA ALA A 192 8.09 -38.34 7.04
C ALA A 192 9.46 -37.67 7.31
N GLU A 193 9.51 -36.72 8.24
CA GLU A 193 10.71 -36.03 8.75
C GLU A 193 11.07 -36.55 10.15
#